data_AF-A0A9D4KYN4-F1
#
_entry.id   AF-A0A9D4KYN4-F1
#
_cell.length_a   1.000
_cell.length_b   1.000
_cell.length_c   1.000
_cell.angle_alpha   90.00
_cell.angle_beta   90.00
_cell.angle_gamma   90.00
#
_symmetry.space_group_name_H-M   'P 1'
#
loop_
_entity.id
_entity.type
_entity.pdbx_description
1 polymer ?
#
loop_
_entity_poly.entity_id
_entity_poly.type
_entity_poly.pdbx_seq_one_letter_code
_entity_poly.pdbx_strand_id
1 'polypeptide(L)'
;MKQEFMALNHDIPMAGHHGESRTIKLVQERYFLHRMSRNIVRYVSECSRFAVSKKPVRKPRGEMVLFYSIVPIENVHIDFL
;
A
#
# COMPACT_ATOMS: atom_id res chain seq x y z
N MET A 1 -10.68 -12.58 19.90
CA MET A 1 -9.56 -11.99 20.68
C MET A 1 -8.49 -11.26 19.85
N LYS A 2 -7.65 -11.91 19.01
CA LYS A 2 -6.53 -11.18 18.36
C LYS A 2 -6.90 -10.17 17.25
N GLN A 3 -8.07 -10.31 16.63
CA GLN A 3 -8.51 -9.42 15.55
C GLN A 3 -9.33 -8.23 16.05
N GLU A 4 -10.01 -8.35 17.19
CA GLU A 4 -10.93 -7.32 17.69
C GLU A 4 -10.21 -6.00 18.00
N PHE A 5 -9.05 -6.05 18.66
CA PHE A 5 -8.28 -4.82 18.92
C PHE A 5 -7.75 -4.18 17.63
N MET A 6 -7.48 -4.96 16.58
CA MET A 6 -7.05 -4.40 15.31
C MET A 6 -8.22 -3.71 14.61
N ALA A 7 -9.40 -4.32 14.61
CA ALA A 7 -10.61 -3.68 14.10
C ALA A 7 -10.93 -2.37 14.85
N LEU A 8 -10.84 -2.36 16.18
CA LEU A 8 -11.09 -1.16 17.00
C LEU A 8 -10.12 0.00 16.70
N ASN A 9 -8.87 -0.29 16.31
CA ASN A 9 -7.83 0.72 16.12
C ASN A 9 -7.50 0.99 14.63
N HIS A 10 -8.09 0.25 13.69
CA HIS A 10 -7.86 0.43 12.25
C HIS A 10 -9.16 0.59 11.46
N ASP A 11 -10.20 -0.22 11.70
CA ASP A 11 -11.38 -0.29 10.83
C ASP A 11 -12.48 0.72 11.19
N ILE A 12 -12.51 1.19 12.43
CA ILE A 12 -13.48 2.21 12.85
C ILE A 12 -13.13 3.53 12.14
N PRO A 13 -14.09 4.21 11.49
CA PRO A 13 -13.84 5.50 10.83
C PRO A 13 -13.16 6.54 11.73
N MET A 14 -13.53 6.57 13.01
CA MET A 14 -12.93 7.46 14.02
C MET A 14 -11.46 7.14 14.32
N ALA A 15 -11.00 5.92 14.07
CA ALA A 15 -9.60 5.52 14.18
C ALA A 15 -8.77 5.92 12.94
N GLY A 16 -9.40 6.46 11.90
CA GLY A 16 -8.73 7.11 10.77
C GLY A 16 -7.95 6.19 9.82
N HIS A 17 -8.24 4.87 9.81
CA HIS A 17 -7.63 3.87 8.90
C HIS A 17 -6.12 4.04 8.73
N HIS A 18 -5.42 4.20 9.85
CA HIS A 18 -4.00 4.50 9.86
C HIS A 18 -3.13 3.40 9.25
N GLY A 19 -1.98 3.78 8.70
CA GLY A 19 -0.99 2.85 8.21
C GLY A 19 -0.24 2.10 9.32
N GLU A 20 0.50 1.08 8.91
CA GLU A 20 1.18 0.09 9.77
C GLU A 20 1.86 0.71 10.99
N SER A 21 2.75 1.69 10.81
CA SER A 21 3.54 2.29 11.90
C SER A 21 2.68 2.98 12.96
N ARG A 22 1.59 3.65 12.55
CA ARG A 22 0.72 4.37 13.49
C ARG A 22 -0.24 3.42 14.19
N THR A 23 -0.76 2.41 13.49
CA THR A 23 -1.54 1.33 14.10
C THR A 23 -0.71 0.56 15.13
N ILE A 24 0.57 0.27 14.84
CA ILE A 24 1.47 -0.37 15.81
C ILE A 24 1.58 0.45 17.09
N LYS A 25 1.85 1.76 16.99
CA LYS A 25 1.97 2.63 18.17
C LYS A 25 0.69 2.64 19.02
N LEU A 26 -0.46 2.91 18.40
CA LEU A 26 -1.75 2.99 19.11
C LEU A 26 -2.11 1.67 19.80
N VAL A 27 -1.83 0.55 19.13
CA VAL A 27 -2.14 -0.77 19.66
C VAL A 27 -1.16 -1.15 20.78
N GLN A 28 0.13 -0.79 20.68
CA GLN A 28 1.13 -1.01 21.73
C GLN A 28 0.92 -0.16 22.99
N GLU A 29 0.30 1.02 22.86
CA GLU A 29 -0.04 1.87 24.02
C GLU A 29 -1.08 1.23 24.94
N ARG A 30 -1.91 0.31 24.43
CA ARG A 30 -3.08 -0.23 25.15
C ARG A 30 -3.01 -1.73 25.41
N TYR A 31 -2.20 -2.46 24.64
CA TYR A 31 -2.16 -3.92 24.70
C TYR A 31 -0.73 -4.42 24.54
N PHE A 32 -0.38 -5.49 25.27
CA PHE A 32 0.91 -6.18 25.13
C PHE A 32 0.71 -7.58 24.57
N LEU A 33 1.28 -7.88 23.40
CA LEU A 33 1.14 -9.18 22.73
C LEU A 33 2.46 -9.66 22.10
N HIS A 34 2.69 -10.97 22.15
CA HIS A 34 3.85 -11.58 21.48
C HIS A 34 3.76 -11.40 19.95
N ARG A 35 4.85 -10.92 19.33
CA ARG A 35 4.96 -10.65 17.87
C ARG A 35 3.89 -9.72 17.31
N MET A 36 3.47 -8.74 18.10
CA MET A 36 2.38 -7.83 17.76
C MET A 36 2.59 -7.09 16.44
N SER A 37 3.78 -6.52 16.24
CA SER A 37 4.08 -5.72 15.04
C SER A 37 3.89 -6.52 13.75
N ARG A 38 4.32 -7.78 13.71
CA ARG A 38 4.15 -8.64 12.53
C ARG A 38 2.68 -8.90 12.23
N ASN A 39 1.86 -9.13 13.25
CA ASN A 39 0.43 -9.36 13.08
C ASN A 39 -0.28 -8.09 12.58
N ILE A 40 0.08 -6.92 13.12
CA ILE A 40 -0.48 -5.62 12.71
C ILE A 40 -0.09 -5.28 11.28
N VAL A 41 1.18 -5.46 10.92
CA VAL A 41 1.64 -5.22 9.53
C VAL A 41 0.83 -6.07 8.55
N ARG A 42 0.68 -7.38 8.84
CA ARG A 42 -0.12 -8.26 7.99
C ARG A 42 -1.57 -7.78 7.87
N TYR A 43 -2.21 -7.48 9.00
CA TYR A 43 -3.60 -7.00 9.02
C TYR A 43 -3.80 -5.73 8.20
N VAL A 44 -2.97 -4.71 8.41
CA VAL A 44 -3.07 -3.44 7.70
C VAL A 44 -2.71 -3.61 6.21
N SER A 45 -1.79 -4.51 5.86
CA SER A 45 -1.44 -4.79 4.46
C SER A 45 -2.56 -5.48 3.68
N GLU A 46 -3.42 -6.24 4.35
CA GLU A 46 -4.60 -6.89 3.76
C GLU A 46 -5.81 -5.95 3.65
N CYS A 47 -5.75 -4.76 4.27
CA CYS A 47 -6.82 -3.76 4.19
C CYS A 47 -6.86 -3.08 2.82
N SER A 48 -7.92 -3.37 2.05
CA SER A 48 -8.13 -2.81 0.71
C SER A 48 -8.26 -1.28 0.72
N ARG A 49 -8.95 -0.71 1.71
CA ARG A 49 -9.11 0.75 1.83
C ARG A 49 -7.78 1.47 1.98
N PHE A 50 -6.92 0.94 2.87
CA PHE A 50 -5.59 1.50 3.05
C PHE A 50 -4.72 1.26 1.81
N ALA A 51 -4.76 0.07 1.22
CA ALA A 51 -3.97 -0.27 0.04
C ALA A 51 -4.22 0.67 -1.14
N VAL A 52 -5.48 1.05 -1.39
CA VAL A 52 -5.86 2.00 -2.45
C VAL A 52 -5.42 3.43 -2.12
N SER A 53 -5.48 3.84 -0.85
CA SER A 53 -5.07 5.18 -0.42
C SER A 53 -3.55 5.34 -0.27
N LYS A 54 -2.77 4.24 -0.23
CA LYS A 54 -1.34 4.25 0.06
C LYS A 54 -0.58 4.88 -1.11
N LYS A 55 0.16 5.96 -0.82
CA LYS A 55 1.05 6.56 -1.83
C LYS A 55 2.20 5.60 -2.18
N PRO A 56 2.55 5.43 -3.46
CA PRO A 56 3.70 4.64 -3.85
C PRO A 56 4.97 5.29 -3.27
N VAL A 57 5.77 4.48 -2.56
CA VAL A 57 7.03 4.94 -1.97
C VAL A 57 8.16 4.90 -3.00
N ARG A 58 8.09 3.94 -3.95
CA ARG A 58 9.09 3.77 -4.99
C ARG A 58 8.75 4.66 -6.18
N LYS A 59 9.77 5.37 -6.67
CA LYS A 59 9.67 6.04 -7.97
C LYS A 59 9.44 4.99 -9.06
N PRO A 60 8.70 5.34 -10.14
CA PRO A 60 8.62 4.47 -11.29
C PRO A 60 10.02 4.16 -11.81
N ARG A 61 10.15 3.03 -12.51
CA ARG A 61 11.38 2.73 -13.25
C ARG A 61 11.61 3.80 -14.32
N GLY A 62 12.84 3.89 -14.82
CA GLY A 62 13.23 4.89 -15.80
C GLY A 62 12.31 4.95 -17.01
N GLU A 63 12.37 6.08 -17.70
CA GLU A 63 11.55 6.35 -18.87
C GLU A 63 11.82 5.33 -20.00
N MET A 64 10.81 5.12 -20.83
CA MET A 64 10.96 4.33 -22.04
C MET A 64 11.91 5.08 -22.99
N VAL A 65 12.92 4.39 -23.50
CA VAL A 65 13.82 4.96 -24.51
C VAL A 65 13.18 4.87 -25.89
N LEU A 66 13.40 5.91 -26.70
CA LEU A 66 13.00 5.91 -28.11
C LEU A 66 13.86 4.91 -28.88
N PHE A 67 13.20 4.10 -29.71
CA PHE A 67 13.88 3.25 -30.69
C PHE A 67 13.95 3.98 -32.02
N TYR A 68 15.15 4.05 -32.60
CA TYR A 68 15.33 4.59 -33.94
C TYR A 68 15.00 3.52 -34.97
N SER A 69 14.08 3.83 -35.88
CA SER A 69 13.77 2.97 -37.03
C SER A 69 14.72 3.30 -38.17
N ILE A 70 15.41 2.29 -38.71
CA ILE A 70 16.39 2.42 -39.79
C ILE A 70 15.71 2.21 -41.15
N VAL A 71 14.54 1.55 -41.18
CA VAL A 71 13.78 1.30 -42.41
C VAL A 71 12.36 1.88 -42.37
N PRO A 72 11.77 2.22 -43.54
CA PRO A 72 10.40 2.73 -43.58
C PRO A 72 9.40 1.73 -42.99
N ILE A 73 8.45 2.22 -42.19
CA ILE A 73 7.35 1.42 -41.60
C ILE A 73 7.87 0.29 -40.66
N GLU A 74 9.06 0.43 -40.09
CA GLU A 74 9.61 -0.58 -39.16
C GLU A 74 8.83 -0.63 -37.84
N ASN A 75 8.45 0.53 -37.30
CA ASN A 75 7.68 0.64 -36.08
C ASN A 75 6.51 1.61 -36.29
N VAL A 76 5.29 1.11 -36.16
CA VAL A 76 4.05 1.91 -36.29
C VAL A 76 3.28 1.80 -34.97
N HIS A 77 3.14 2.92 -34.27
CA HIS A 77 2.33 3.05 -33.06
C HIS A 77 1.04 3.81 -33.40
N ILE A 78 -0.12 3.19 -33.21
CA ILE A 78 -1.44 3.78 -33.47
C ILE A 78 -2.20 3.79 -32.14
N ASP A 79 -2.75 4.94 -31.78
CA ASP A 79 -3.59 5.11 -30.60
C ASP A 79 -4.88 5.83 -30.98
N PHE A 80 -5.93 5.66 -30.19
CA PHE A 80 -7.22 6.33 -30.39
C PHE A 80 -7.32 7.56 -29.48
N LEU A 81 -7.90 8.64 -30.01
CA LEU A 81 -8.25 9.85 -29.26
C LEU A 81 -9.60 9.71 -28.57
#